data_AF-A0AAV7X4W7-F1
#
_entry.id   AF-A0AAV7X4W7-F1
#
_cell.length_a   1.000
_cell.length_b   1.000
_cell.length_c   1.000
_cell.angle_alpha   90.00
_cell.angle_beta   90.00
_cell.angle_gamma   90.00
#
_symmetry.space_group_name_H-M   'P 1'
#
loop_
_entity.id
_entity.type
_entity.pdbx_description
1 polymer ?
#
loop_
_entity_poly.entity_id
_entity_poly.type
_entity_poly.pdbx_seq_one_letter_code
_entity_poly.pdbx_strand_id
1 'polypeptide(L)'
;MSVALFETPQPLMVPGYTGYVPQYRYRIGETFGKTTHKIMLDPHIQLAERLVLSDRSSDNYQVARPTENDVDIVQSRFRYGDPLYQHPVIPGYEGFLPRLRGQFGQRYTASAAAALSGFELQQRREREARQQLWRTQQLQDNAAEPRHLLDRMVQANQWKMPLYMVRPEMTGVIRHVCAPEAAVPPARNALSPYFADPNDPDKYFVLGYTGHVPFGMARYGQSSQALTRSALSDFTHHYRRRQSTEWAPVGVVQPDPPLLLSPAEIYHKHVGLLPRYNGHLPGAKFRYGNTYGNDSRDGKRWLRGDFTT
;
A
#
# COMPACT_ATOMS: atom_id res chain seq x y z
N MET A 1 23.27 -66.97 -21.83
CA MET A 1 24.38 -66.21 -21.20
C MET A 1 23.85 -64.83 -20.87
N SER A 2 23.77 -64.49 -19.59
CA SER A 2 23.13 -63.27 -19.07
C SER A 2 23.97 -62.03 -19.40
N VAL A 3 23.30 -60.97 -19.85
CA VAL A 3 23.86 -59.69 -20.33
C VAL A 3 24.47 -58.84 -19.19
N ALA A 4 24.60 -59.41 -17.98
CA ALA A 4 24.89 -58.69 -16.74
C ALA A 4 26.34 -58.24 -16.54
N LEU A 5 27.28 -58.60 -17.43
CA LEU A 5 28.72 -58.30 -17.27
C LEU A 5 29.15 -56.93 -17.85
N PHE A 6 28.31 -56.26 -18.65
CA PHE A 6 28.62 -54.96 -19.25
C PHE A 6 27.80 -53.78 -18.72
N GLU A 7 26.90 -54.03 -17.77
CA GLU A 7 26.08 -52.97 -17.18
C GLU A 7 26.82 -52.33 -16.01
N THR A 8 27.02 -51.01 -16.10
CA THR A 8 27.46 -50.22 -14.95
C THR A 8 26.39 -50.30 -13.85
N PRO A 9 26.77 -50.56 -12.58
CA PRO A 9 25.81 -50.64 -11.49
C PRO A 9 25.04 -49.31 -11.33
N GLN A 10 23.80 -49.37 -10.86
CA GLN A 10 23.05 -48.17 -10.48
C GLN A 10 23.62 -47.60 -9.18
N PRO A 11 23.64 -46.26 -9.00
CA PRO A 11 22.88 -45.24 -9.73
C PRO A 11 23.64 -44.63 -10.93
N LEU A 12 22.96 -44.48 -12.08
CA LEU A 12 23.50 -43.83 -13.28
C LEU A 12 22.40 -43.03 -14.00
N MET A 13 22.79 -42.03 -14.81
CA MET A 13 21.83 -41.35 -15.68
C MET A 13 21.59 -42.19 -16.94
N VAL A 14 20.33 -42.25 -17.37
CA VAL A 14 19.94 -42.99 -18.58
C VAL A 14 20.53 -42.31 -19.82
N PRO A 15 21.13 -43.07 -20.77
CA PRO A 15 21.57 -42.52 -22.05
C PRO A 15 20.43 -41.76 -22.76
N GLY A 16 20.68 -40.53 -23.18
CA GLY A 16 19.66 -39.63 -23.73
C GLY A 16 19.04 -38.66 -22.72
N TYR A 17 19.46 -38.70 -21.45
CA TYR A 17 19.12 -37.67 -20.47
C TYR A 17 19.63 -36.29 -20.93
N THR A 18 18.71 -35.35 -21.13
CA THR A 18 19.01 -33.97 -21.58
C THR A 18 19.07 -32.94 -20.44
N GLY A 19 18.94 -33.39 -19.20
CA GLY A 19 18.99 -32.50 -18.02
C GLY A 19 20.41 -32.12 -17.62
N TYR A 20 20.51 -31.25 -16.61
CA TYR A 20 21.80 -30.81 -16.08
C TYR A 20 22.50 -31.93 -15.29
N VAL A 21 23.75 -32.23 -15.64
CA VAL A 21 24.61 -33.15 -14.89
C VAL A 21 25.77 -32.34 -14.31
N PRO A 22 25.88 -32.21 -12.97
CA PRO A 22 26.90 -31.40 -12.35
C PRO A 22 28.30 -31.95 -12.67
N GLN A 23 29.23 -31.04 -12.96
CA GLN A 23 30.64 -31.34 -13.29
C GLN A 23 30.90 -32.25 -14.51
N TYR A 24 29.87 -32.64 -15.27
CA TYR A 24 30.01 -33.53 -16.43
C TYR A 24 30.99 -32.99 -17.47
N ARG A 25 30.96 -31.67 -17.73
CA ARG A 25 31.85 -31.00 -18.69
C ARG A 25 33.35 -31.13 -18.36
N TYR A 26 33.70 -31.40 -17.09
CA TYR A 26 35.09 -31.50 -16.63
C TYR A 26 35.59 -32.94 -16.57
N ARG A 27 34.75 -33.95 -16.83
CA ARG A 27 35.12 -35.37 -16.84
C ARG A 27 35.07 -35.89 -18.27
N ILE A 28 36.25 -36.11 -18.86
CA ILE A 28 36.40 -36.52 -20.26
C ILE A 28 37.04 -37.92 -20.31
N GLY A 29 36.66 -38.74 -21.29
CA GLY A 29 37.33 -40.01 -21.60
C GLY A 29 36.62 -41.28 -21.14
N GLU A 30 35.47 -41.17 -20.47
CA GLU A 30 34.66 -42.32 -20.06
C GLU A 30 33.27 -42.29 -20.70
N THR A 31 32.60 -43.43 -20.71
CA THR A 31 31.22 -43.52 -21.21
C THR A 31 30.27 -42.71 -20.32
N PHE A 32 29.15 -42.27 -20.90
CA PHE A 32 28.13 -41.49 -20.18
C PHE A 32 27.64 -42.16 -18.89
N GLY A 33 27.43 -43.49 -18.92
CA GLY A 33 27.04 -44.25 -17.73
C GLY A 33 28.11 -44.24 -16.62
N LYS A 34 29.39 -44.44 -16.98
CA LYS A 34 30.51 -44.46 -16.01
C LYS A 34 30.75 -43.08 -15.39
N THR A 35 30.75 -42.04 -16.21
CA THR A 35 30.93 -40.65 -15.75
C THR A 35 29.80 -40.23 -14.80
N THR A 36 28.54 -40.47 -15.18
CA THR A 36 27.38 -40.08 -14.38
C THR A 36 27.27 -40.88 -13.08
N HIS A 37 27.58 -42.18 -13.10
CA HIS A 37 27.67 -43.01 -11.90
C HIS A 37 28.70 -42.47 -10.89
N LYS A 38 29.91 -42.12 -11.37
CA LYS A 38 30.93 -41.52 -10.51
C LYS A 38 30.54 -40.13 -10.00
N ILE A 39 29.76 -39.37 -10.77
CA ILE A 39 29.26 -38.05 -10.34
C ILE A 39 28.22 -38.22 -9.23
N MET A 40 27.33 -39.21 -9.34
CA MET A 40 26.28 -39.47 -8.34
C MET A 40 26.80 -39.97 -7.00
N LEU A 41 27.95 -40.65 -7.00
CA LEU A 41 28.56 -41.19 -5.79
C LEU A 41 29.60 -40.26 -5.13
N ASP A 42 29.93 -39.14 -5.77
CA ASP A 42 30.98 -38.25 -5.27
C ASP A 42 30.44 -37.30 -4.18
N PRO A 43 30.90 -37.40 -2.93
CA PRO A 43 30.41 -36.57 -1.83
C PRO A 43 30.83 -35.10 -1.95
N HIS A 44 31.81 -34.77 -2.81
CA HIS A 44 32.24 -33.38 -3.03
C HIS A 44 31.33 -32.64 -4.01
N ILE A 45 30.45 -33.36 -4.71
CA ILE A 45 29.53 -32.78 -5.67
C ILE A 45 28.22 -32.49 -4.94
N GLN A 46 27.84 -31.21 -4.90
CA GLN A 46 26.56 -30.78 -4.37
C GLN A 46 25.42 -31.26 -5.28
N LEU A 47 24.88 -32.43 -4.95
CA LEU A 47 23.65 -32.97 -5.52
C LEU A 47 22.48 -32.60 -4.61
N ALA A 48 21.31 -32.38 -5.20
CA ALA A 48 20.10 -32.22 -4.41
C ALA A 48 19.81 -33.55 -3.67
N GLU A 49 19.55 -33.47 -2.37
CA GLU A 49 19.19 -34.63 -1.54
C GLU A 49 17.90 -35.32 -2.01
N ARG A 50 17.07 -34.59 -2.77
CA ARG A 50 15.77 -35.07 -3.26
C ARG A 50 15.60 -34.76 -4.75
N LEU A 51 14.94 -35.68 -5.46
CA LEU A 51 14.51 -35.48 -6.84
C LEU A 51 13.54 -34.30 -6.93
N VAL A 52 13.65 -33.51 -8.02
CA VAL A 52 12.71 -32.41 -8.32
C VAL A 52 11.29 -32.95 -8.53
N LEU A 53 11.18 -34.16 -9.06
CA LEU A 53 9.90 -34.84 -9.20
C LEU A 53 9.46 -35.44 -7.87
N SER A 54 8.17 -35.32 -7.59
CA SER A 54 7.56 -35.95 -6.43
C SER A 54 7.62 -37.47 -6.58
N ASP A 55 8.38 -38.13 -5.71
CA ASP A 55 8.22 -39.56 -5.43
C ASP A 55 6.76 -39.90 -5.10
N ARG A 56 6.28 -41.07 -5.53
CA ARG A 56 4.90 -41.56 -5.35
C ARG A 56 4.57 -41.94 -3.90
N SER A 57 5.48 -41.68 -2.97
CA SER A 57 5.26 -41.83 -1.54
C SER A 57 4.01 -41.05 -1.09
N SER A 58 3.27 -41.63 -0.15
CA SER A 58 2.03 -41.07 0.41
C SER A 58 2.18 -39.66 0.98
N ASP A 59 3.41 -39.31 1.37
CA ASP A 59 3.69 -38.06 2.06
C ASP A 59 4.01 -36.92 1.10
N ASN A 60 4.30 -37.22 -0.16
CA ASN A 60 4.79 -36.22 -1.12
C ASN A 60 3.69 -35.39 -1.78
N TYR A 61 2.43 -35.84 -1.66
CA TYR A 61 1.24 -35.12 -2.14
C TYR A 61 0.45 -34.48 -0.99
N GLN A 62 1.00 -34.42 0.22
CA GLN A 62 0.34 -33.75 1.32
C GLN A 62 0.19 -32.26 0.97
N VAL A 63 -1.02 -31.92 0.54
CA VAL A 63 -1.47 -30.55 0.36
C VAL A 63 -1.16 -29.83 1.66
N ALA A 64 -0.32 -28.79 1.59
CA ALA A 64 0.04 -27.99 2.76
C ALA A 64 -1.24 -27.44 3.42
N ARG A 65 -1.62 -28.09 4.52
CA ARG A 65 -2.71 -27.67 5.38
C ARG A 65 -2.13 -26.72 6.44
N PRO A 66 -2.93 -25.78 6.95
CA PRO A 66 -2.60 -25.11 8.22
C PRO A 66 -2.19 -26.15 9.27
N THR A 67 -1.18 -25.85 10.08
CA THR A 67 -0.84 -26.74 11.21
C THR A 67 -1.98 -26.70 12.23
N GLU A 68 -2.26 -27.81 12.90
CA GLU A 68 -3.33 -27.86 13.93
C GLU A 68 -3.09 -26.82 15.03
N ASN A 69 -1.83 -26.65 15.46
CA ASN A 69 -1.43 -25.62 16.42
C ASN A 69 -1.78 -24.19 15.97
N ASP A 70 -1.55 -23.85 14.70
CA ASP A 70 -1.88 -22.51 14.18
C ASP A 70 -3.39 -22.26 14.20
N VAL A 71 -4.17 -23.28 13.84
CA VAL A 71 -5.63 -23.21 13.85
C VAL A 71 -6.14 -23.06 15.29
N ASP A 72 -5.62 -23.83 16.22
CA ASP A 72 -5.98 -23.76 17.64
C ASP A 72 -5.67 -22.39 18.24
N ILE A 73 -4.51 -21.80 17.92
CA ILE A 73 -4.15 -20.46 18.35
C ILE A 73 -5.17 -19.44 17.81
N VAL A 74 -5.49 -19.51 16.52
CA VAL A 74 -6.46 -18.60 15.89
C VAL A 74 -7.86 -18.75 16.49
N GLN A 75 -8.29 -19.99 16.73
CA GLN A 75 -9.60 -20.30 17.33
C GLN A 75 -9.66 -19.96 18.82
N SER A 76 -8.55 -20.00 19.55
CA SER A 76 -8.53 -19.66 20.99
C SER A 76 -9.01 -18.24 21.29
N ARG A 77 -8.98 -17.35 20.29
CA ARG A 77 -9.51 -15.98 20.38
C ARG A 77 -11.00 -15.90 20.65
N PHE A 78 -11.79 -16.86 20.16
CA PHE A 78 -13.24 -16.88 20.36
C PHE A 78 -13.63 -16.95 21.85
N ARG A 79 -12.70 -17.35 22.73
CA ARG A 79 -12.91 -17.34 24.18
C ARG A 79 -13.06 -15.93 24.78
N TYR A 80 -12.49 -14.91 24.12
CA TYR A 80 -12.41 -13.55 24.65
C TYR A 80 -13.34 -12.55 23.93
N GLY A 81 -14.14 -13.03 22.98
CA GLY A 81 -15.04 -12.22 22.15
C GLY A 81 -15.06 -12.71 20.71
N ASP A 82 -15.76 -11.97 19.84
CA ASP A 82 -15.79 -12.26 18.40
C ASP A 82 -14.54 -11.68 17.71
N PRO A 83 -13.62 -12.52 17.19
CA PRO A 83 -12.44 -12.03 16.51
C PRO A 83 -12.77 -11.55 15.10
N LEU A 84 -12.18 -10.41 14.72
CA LEU A 84 -12.31 -9.85 13.37
C LEU A 84 -11.88 -10.82 12.26
N TYR A 85 -10.85 -11.63 12.51
CA TYR A 85 -10.32 -12.60 11.55
C TYR A 85 -10.60 -14.02 12.01
N GLN A 86 -11.30 -14.79 11.18
CA GLN A 86 -11.72 -16.16 11.50
C GLN A 86 -11.03 -17.16 10.58
N HIS A 87 -10.72 -18.34 11.11
CA HIS A 87 -10.24 -19.47 10.31
C HIS A 87 -11.43 -20.35 9.90
N PRO A 88 -11.54 -20.78 8.63
CA PRO A 88 -10.61 -20.54 7.53
C PRO A 88 -10.84 -19.18 6.84
N VAL A 89 -9.75 -18.51 6.46
CA VAL A 89 -9.85 -17.31 5.61
C VAL A 89 -10.10 -17.74 4.17
N ILE A 90 -11.14 -17.20 3.54
CA ILE A 90 -11.56 -17.58 2.19
C ILE A 90 -10.54 -17.06 1.16
N PRO A 91 -10.02 -17.91 0.24
CA PRO A 91 -9.22 -17.46 -0.89
C PRO A 91 -9.99 -16.42 -1.72
N GLY A 92 -9.35 -15.30 -2.06
CA GLY A 92 -10.00 -14.16 -2.71
C GLY A 92 -10.40 -13.04 -1.75
N TYR A 93 -10.17 -13.20 -0.44
CA TYR A 93 -10.25 -12.08 0.50
C TYR A 93 -9.15 -11.05 0.18
N GLU A 94 -9.57 -9.87 -0.28
CA GLU A 94 -8.69 -8.75 -0.66
C GLU A 94 -8.40 -7.79 0.51
N GLY A 95 -9.05 -7.98 1.66
CA GLY A 95 -8.85 -7.16 2.84
C GLY A 95 -7.47 -7.36 3.47
N PHE A 96 -7.12 -6.47 4.41
CA PHE A 96 -5.88 -6.58 5.15
C PHE A 96 -5.89 -7.80 6.09
N LEU A 97 -4.82 -8.62 6.04
CA LEU A 97 -4.52 -9.65 7.03
C LEU A 97 -3.17 -9.34 7.69
N PRO A 98 -3.11 -9.24 9.03
CA PRO A 98 -1.87 -9.01 9.74
C PRO A 98 -0.81 -10.06 9.40
N ARG A 99 0.42 -9.61 9.14
CA ARG A 99 1.60 -10.46 8.85
C ARG A 99 1.48 -11.39 7.64
N LEU A 100 0.44 -11.25 6.81
CA LEU A 100 0.31 -12.02 5.57
C LEU A 100 1.34 -11.58 4.52
N ARG A 101 1.59 -10.26 4.42
CA ARG A 101 2.61 -9.69 3.53
C ARG A 101 3.98 -10.14 4.01
N GLY A 102 4.54 -11.16 3.37
CA GLY A 102 5.79 -11.83 3.76
C GLY A 102 5.69 -13.36 3.78
N GLN A 103 4.47 -13.92 3.77
CA GLN A 103 4.24 -15.35 3.61
C GLN A 103 4.15 -15.70 2.12
N PHE A 104 5.02 -16.60 1.63
CA PHE A 104 5.08 -17.02 0.23
C PHE A 104 5.23 -18.53 0.10
N GLY A 105 4.92 -19.08 -1.08
CA GLY A 105 5.15 -20.50 -1.41
C GLY A 105 4.13 -21.49 -0.87
N GLN A 106 3.16 -21.04 -0.06
CA GLN A 106 2.09 -21.87 0.50
C GLN A 106 0.72 -21.46 -0.06
N ARG A 107 -0.29 -22.30 0.17
CA ARG A 107 -1.69 -21.97 -0.17
C ARG A 107 -2.17 -20.81 0.67
N TYR A 108 -3.02 -19.96 0.10
CA TYR A 108 -3.53 -18.75 0.75
C TYR A 108 -4.10 -19.03 2.15
N THR A 109 -4.91 -20.08 2.31
CA THR A 109 -5.53 -20.44 3.61
C THR A 109 -4.50 -20.83 4.67
N ALA A 110 -3.44 -21.54 4.28
CA ALA A 110 -2.34 -21.94 5.16
C ALA A 110 -1.47 -20.74 5.54
N SER A 111 -1.10 -19.91 4.56
CA SER A 111 -0.37 -18.65 4.81
C SER A 111 -1.16 -17.70 5.71
N ALA A 112 -2.47 -17.60 5.52
CA ALA A 112 -3.35 -16.77 6.33
C ALA A 112 -3.44 -17.29 7.77
N ALA A 113 -3.60 -18.60 7.97
CA ALA A 113 -3.63 -19.20 9.30
C ALA A 113 -2.31 -18.97 10.06
N ALA A 114 -1.17 -19.22 9.42
CA ALA A 114 0.15 -19.00 10.01
C ALA A 114 0.44 -17.51 10.30
N ALA A 115 -0.02 -16.61 9.44
CA ALA A 115 0.10 -15.17 9.65
C ALA A 115 -0.72 -14.71 10.87
N LEU A 116 -1.96 -15.18 10.98
CA LEU A 116 -2.85 -14.87 12.09
C LEU A 116 -2.36 -15.48 13.41
N SER A 117 -1.89 -16.73 13.42
CA SER A 117 -1.32 -17.36 14.62
C SER A 117 -0.09 -16.60 15.11
N GLY A 118 0.82 -16.23 14.20
CA GLY A 118 2.00 -15.42 14.50
C GLY A 118 1.66 -14.04 15.05
N PHE A 119 0.60 -13.41 14.54
CA PHE A 119 0.10 -12.13 15.05
C PHE A 119 -0.45 -12.25 16.48
N GLU A 120 -1.20 -13.32 16.79
CA GLU A 120 -1.72 -13.56 18.14
C GLU A 120 -0.61 -13.82 19.15
N LEU A 121 0.39 -14.62 18.79
CA LEU A 121 1.55 -14.85 19.64
C LEU A 121 2.32 -13.56 19.92
N GLN A 122 2.47 -12.70 18.91
CA GLN A 122 3.08 -11.40 19.09
C GLN A 122 2.27 -10.52 20.05
N GLN A 123 0.94 -10.43 19.88
CA GLN A 123 0.11 -9.67 20.80
C GLN A 123 0.20 -10.18 22.24
N ARG A 124 0.23 -11.50 22.45
CA ARG A 124 0.39 -12.09 23.80
C ARG A 124 1.71 -11.66 24.42
N ARG A 125 2.82 -11.80 23.68
CA ARG A 125 4.15 -11.37 24.14
C ARG A 125 4.20 -9.88 24.47
N GLU A 126 3.61 -9.05 23.63
CA GLU A 126 3.55 -7.60 23.87
C GLU A 126 2.70 -7.25 25.10
N ARG A 127 1.56 -7.93 25.29
CA ARG A 127 0.74 -7.75 26.50
C ARG A 127 1.46 -8.21 27.75
N GLU A 128 2.12 -9.37 27.71
CA GLU A 128 2.92 -9.90 28.83
C GLU A 128 4.07 -8.96 29.17
N ALA A 129 4.83 -8.49 28.18
CA ALA A 129 5.90 -7.51 28.39
C ALA A 129 5.36 -6.20 28.98
N ARG A 130 4.23 -5.71 28.48
CA ARG A 130 3.58 -4.51 29.01
C ARG A 130 3.12 -4.73 30.45
N GLN A 131 2.49 -5.86 30.76
CA GLN A 131 2.09 -6.20 32.14
C GLN A 131 3.29 -6.33 33.08
N GLN A 132 4.39 -6.92 32.61
CA GLN A 132 5.64 -6.97 33.37
C GLN A 132 6.15 -5.56 33.69
N LEU A 133 6.15 -4.64 32.72
CA LEU A 133 6.54 -3.24 32.96
C LEU A 133 5.61 -2.52 33.95
N TRP A 134 4.30 -2.70 33.82
CA TRP A 134 3.34 -2.14 34.78
C TRP A 134 3.56 -2.70 36.19
N ARG A 135 3.81 -4.00 36.30
CA ARG A 135 4.09 -4.66 37.58
C ARG A 135 5.39 -4.15 38.19
N THR A 136 6.47 -4.04 37.41
CA THR A 136 7.76 -3.54 37.92
C THR A 136 7.63 -2.11 38.39
N GLN A 137 6.90 -1.25 37.67
CA GLN A 137 6.62 0.11 38.10
C GLN A 137 5.86 0.15 39.44
N GLN A 138 4.80 -0.64 39.59
CA GLN A 138 4.03 -0.71 40.85
C GLN A 138 4.87 -1.17 42.06
N LEU A 139 5.78 -2.13 41.85
CA LEU A 139 6.69 -2.60 42.90
C LEU A 139 7.70 -1.52 43.31
N GLN A 140 8.23 -0.75 42.37
CA GLN A 140 9.17 0.33 42.64
C GLN A 140 8.52 1.54 43.33
N ASP A 141 7.26 1.82 43.00
CA ASP A 141 6.46 2.87 43.64
C ASP A 141 5.93 2.45 45.02
N ASN A 142 6.26 1.24 45.49
CA ASN A 142 5.74 0.62 46.70
C ASN A 142 4.20 0.55 46.75
N ALA A 143 3.54 0.58 45.58
CA ALA A 143 2.09 0.51 45.46
C ALA A 143 1.54 -0.92 45.55
N ALA A 144 2.41 -1.93 45.32
CA ALA A 144 2.07 -3.34 45.41
C ALA A 144 3.13 -4.11 46.22
N GLU A 145 2.69 -5.13 46.97
CA GLU A 145 3.60 -5.98 47.76
C GLU A 145 4.28 -7.05 46.89
N PRO A 146 5.60 -7.29 47.07
CA PRO A 146 6.33 -8.28 46.30
C PRO A 146 5.95 -9.71 46.75
N ARG A 147 5.42 -10.51 45.81
CA ARG A 147 5.01 -11.90 46.11
C ARG A 147 6.14 -12.90 45.86
N HIS A 148 6.95 -12.68 44.82
CA HIS A 148 8.04 -13.58 44.44
C HIS A 148 9.42 -13.02 44.79
N LEU A 149 10.45 -13.87 44.80
CA LEU A 149 11.83 -13.47 45.02
C LEU A 149 12.28 -12.37 44.03
N LEU A 150 11.94 -12.54 42.75
CA LEU A 150 12.28 -11.58 41.69
C LEU A 150 11.64 -10.22 41.93
N ASP A 151 10.40 -10.18 42.43
CA ASP A 151 9.71 -8.93 42.73
C ASP A 151 10.44 -8.13 43.83
N ARG A 152 10.97 -8.81 44.86
CA ARG A 152 11.75 -8.17 45.94
C ARG A 152 13.06 -7.58 45.42
N MET A 153 13.71 -8.25 44.48
CA MET A 153 14.94 -7.76 43.86
C MET A 153 14.68 -6.47 43.06
N VAL A 154 13.52 -6.36 42.39
CA VAL A 154 13.12 -5.16 41.65
C VAL A 154 12.81 -3.98 42.59
N GLN A 155 12.16 -4.24 43.73
CA GLN A 155 11.84 -3.21 44.72
C GLN A 155 13.09 -2.64 45.41
N ALA A 156 14.12 -3.46 45.64
CA ALA A 156 15.38 -3.03 46.25
C ALA A 156 16.26 -2.15 45.32
N ASN A 157 15.83 -1.93 44.09
CA ASN A 157 16.64 -1.25 43.08
C ASN A 157 16.63 0.27 43.30
N GLN A 158 17.80 0.92 43.15
CA GLN A 158 17.95 2.37 43.37
C GLN A 158 17.25 3.23 42.30
N TRP A 159 16.99 2.65 41.13
CA TRP A 159 16.47 3.35 39.97
C TRP A 159 14.97 3.12 39.83
N LYS A 160 14.19 4.22 39.76
CA LYS A 160 12.73 4.20 39.63
C LYS A 160 12.30 4.43 38.17
N MET A 161 11.34 3.65 37.69
CA MET A 161 10.77 3.74 36.35
C MET A 161 9.63 4.78 36.29
N PRO A 162 9.34 5.37 35.11
CA PRO A 162 10.14 5.27 33.89
C PRO A 162 11.46 6.03 34.05
N LEU A 163 12.56 5.45 33.59
CA LEU A 163 13.81 6.18 33.49
C LEU A 163 13.60 7.38 32.57
N TYR A 164 13.97 8.57 33.02
CA TYR A 164 14.03 9.72 32.14
C TYR A 164 15.03 9.42 31.02
N MET A 165 14.58 9.59 29.78
CA MET A 165 15.46 9.46 28.63
C MET A 165 16.49 10.61 28.71
N VAL A 166 17.69 10.29 29.17
CA VAL A 166 18.80 11.23 29.14
C VAL A 166 19.19 11.42 27.68
N ARG A 167 19.24 12.69 27.24
CA ARG A 167 19.60 13.00 25.87
C ARG A 167 20.98 12.41 25.54
N PRO A 168 21.18 11.79 24.37
CA PRO A 168 22.47 11.21 23.99
C PRO A 168 23.62 12.23 24.04
N GLU A 169 23.35 13.49 23.72
CA GLU A 169 24.30 14.61 23.85
C GLU A 169 24.78 14.84 25.29
N MET A 170 23.93 14.61 26.29
CA MET A 170 24.26 14.77 27.70
C MET A 170 25.10 13.62 28.26
N THR A 171 25.14 12.48 27.56
CA THR A 171 26.01 11.34 27.89
C THR A 171 27.26 11.28 27.01
N GLY A 172 27.50 12.30 26.17
CA GLY A 172 28.65 12.35 25.25
C GLY A 172 28.54 11.38 24.07
N VAL A 173 27.37 10.77 23.86
CA VAL A 173 27.11 9.81 22.78
C VAL A 173 26.28 10.50 21.71
N ILE A 174 26.93 10.99 20.64
CA ILE A 174 26.22 11.62 19.53
C ILE A 174 25.49 10.52 18.75
N ARG A 175 24.18 10.39 18.97
CA ARG A 175 23.27 9.56 18.16
C ARG A 175 22.16 10.44 17.63
N HIS A 176 21.88 10.32 16.33
CA HIS A 176 20.70 10.93 15.71
C HIS A 176 19.44 10.18 16.18
N VAL A 177 18.94 10.54 17.35
CA VAL A 177 17.68 10.01 17.89
C VAL A 177 16.63 11.09 17.72
N CYS A 178 15.55 10.80 16.98
CA CYS A 178 14.38 11.68 16.94
C CYS A 178 13.73 11.70 18.33
N ALA A 179 13.75 12.85 19.00
CA ALA A 179 13.04 13.07 20.26
C ALA A 179 11.75 13.85 19.98
N PRO A 180 10.62 13.48 20.60
CA PRO A 180 9.42 14.31 20.57
C PRO A 180 9.66 15.54 21.47
N GLU A 181 10.13 16.63 20.87
CA GLU A 181 10.17 17.92 21.55
C GLU A 181 8.78 18.56 21.54
N ALA A 182 8.41 19.22 22.63
CA ALA A 182 7.23 20.07 22.64
C ALA A 182 7.41 21.14 21.56
N ALA A 183 6.42 21.31 20.69
CA ALA A 183 6.48 22.32 19.65
C ALA A 183 6.75 23.68 20.30
N VAL A 184 7.95 24.22 20.07
CA VAL A 184 8.26 25.59 20.49
C VAL A 184 7.28 26.48 19.75
N PRO A 185 6.45 27.28 20.45
CA PRO A 185 5.57 28.19 19.76
C PRO A 185 6.42 29.08 18.85
N PRO A 186 6.00 29.31 17.59
CA PRO A 186 6.78 30.12 16.68
C PRO A 186 7.08 31.47 17.36
N ALA A 187 8.32 31.93 17.25
CA ALA A 187 8.70 33.22 17.80
C ALA A 187 7.71 34.28 17.29
N ARG A 188 7.16 35.10 18.21
CA ARG A 188 6.17 36.14 17.88
C ARG A 188 6.64 37.08 16.75
N ASN A 189 7.94 37.22 16.57
CA ASN A 189 8.57 38.08 15.59
C ASN A 189 8.62 37.50 14.17
N ALA A 190 8.13 36.28 13.93
CA ALA A 190 8.23 35.61 12.64
C ALA A 190 7.15 36.01 11.62
N LEU A 191 6.08 36.68 12.06
CA LEU A 191 4.96 37.06 11.19
C LEU A 191 5.13 38.49 10.70
N SER A 192 5.23 38.65 9.38
CA SER A 192 5.23 39.97 8.75
C SER A 192 3.93 40.73 9.09
N PRO A 193 3.97 42.05 9.38
CA PRO A 193 2.78 42.84 9.72
C PRO A 193 1.64 42.75 8.69
N TYR A 194 1.95 42.39 7.44
CA TYR A 194 0.98 42.12 6.38
C TYR A 194 0.01 40.97 6.70
N PHE A 195 0.47 39.93 7.40
CA PHE A 195 -0.29 38.70 7.63
C PHE A 195 -0.66 38.50 9.11
N ALA A 196 -0.29 39.44 9.97
CA ALA A 196 -0.70 39.44 11.37
C ALA A 196 -2.23 39.59 11.51
N ASP A 197 -2.77 39.08 12.63
CA ASP A 197 -4.20 39.16 12.91
C ASP A 197 -4.66 40.64 13.05
N PRO A 198 -5.83 41.03 12.50
CA PRO A 198 -6.37 42.40 12.68
C PRO A 198 -6.44 42.87 14.14
N ASN A 199 -6.59 41.96 15.10
CA ASN A 199 -6.69 42.29 16.52
C ASN A 199 -5.33 42.41 17.22
N ASP A 200 -4.23 42.04 16.55
CA ASP A 200 -2.89 42.07 17.15
C ASP A 200 -2.45 43.53 17.41
N PRO A 201 -2.07 43.93 18.64
CA PRO A 201 -1.56 45.27 18.93
C PRO A 201 -0.31 45.65 18.11
N ASP A 202 0.48 44.67 17.69
CA ASP A 202 1.76 44.89 16.98
C ASP A 202 1.62 44.90 15.45
N LYS A 203 0.37 44.88 14.94
CA LYS A 203 0.08 45.02 13.50
C LYS A 203 0.19 46.46 13.02
N TYR A 204 1.40 46.97 12.92
CA TYR A 204 1.71 48.27 12.32
C TYR A 204 3.16 48.26 11.82
N PHE A 205 3.53 49.22 10.98
CA PHE A 205 4.93 49.39 10.60
C PHE A 205 5.64 50.33 11.58
N VAL A 206 6.87 49.97 11.95
CA VAL A 206 7.73 50.80 12.78
C VAL A 206 7.97 52.17 12.14
N LEU A 207 8.22 53.18 12.97
CA LEU A 207 8.52 54.53 12.51
C LEU A 207 9.78 54.50 11.63
N GLY A 208 9.72 55.15 10.46
CA GLY A 208 10.83 55.15 9.49
C GLY A 208 10.78 54.00 8.47
N TYR A 209 9.72 53.19 8.46
CA TYR A 209 9.48 52.23 7.38
C TYR A 209 9.33 52.96 6.03
N THR A 210 10.20 52.64 5.07
CA THR A 210 10.25 53.24 3.73
C THR A 210 9.59 52.38 2.65
N GLY A 211 9.03 51.23 3.02
CA GLY A 211 8.35 50.32 2.09
C GLY A 211 6.92 50.76 1.77
N HIS A 212 6.29 50.04 0.85
CA HIS A 212 4.90 50.28 0.47
C HIS A 212 3.94 49.97 1.63
N VAL A 213 2.91 50.81 1.85
CA VAL A 213 1.83 50.55 2.80
C VAL A 213 0.52 50.42 2.03
N PRO A 214 -0.07 49.21 1.94
CA PRO A 214 -1.27 48.99 1.15
C PRO A 214 -2.43 49.78 1.75
N PHE A 215 -3.24 50.45 0.92
CA PHE A 215 -4.33 51.35 1.35
C PHE A 215 -3.90 52.56 2.21
N GLY A 216 -2.59 52.80 2.39
CA GLY A 216 -2.09 53.89 3.25
C GLY A 216 -2.39 55.30 2.70
N MET A 217 -2.43 55.47 1.39
CA MET A 217 -2.66 56.77 0.74
C MET A 217 -4.01 57.40 1.09
N ALA A 218 -5.04 56.58 1.32
CA ALA A 218 -6.38 57.08 1.66
C ALA A 218 -6.50 57.55 3.12
N ARG A 219 -5.47 57.31 3.95
CA ARG A 219 -5.46 57.52 5.40
C ARG A 219 -4.49 58.63 5.82
N TYR A 220 -4.21 59.56 4.91
CA TYR A 220 -3.33 60.71 5.16
C TYR A 220 -3.84 61.55 6.35
N GLY A 221 -2.92 62.07 7.18
CA GLY A 221 -3.24 62.87 8.37
C GLY A 221 -3.35 62.10 9.68
N GLN A 222 -3.33 60.76 9.66
CA GLN A 222 -3.22 59.93 10.86
C GLN A 222 -1.76 59.78 11.33
N SER A 223 -1.54 59.43 12.60
CA SER A 223 -0.21 59.07 13.08
C SER A 223 0.31 57.80 12.39
N SER A 224 1.63 57.66 12.26
CA SER A 224 2.26 56.55 11.53
C SER A 224 1.75 55.16 11.95
N GLN A 225 1.57 54.94 13.26
CA GLN A 225 1.04 53.68 13.78
C GLN A 225 -0.44 53.47 13.44
N ALA A 226 -1.28 54.49 13.62
CA ALA A 226 -2.71 54.41 13.34
C ALA A 226 -3.01 54.22 11.84
N LEU A 227 -2.27 54.94 10.99
CA LEU A 227 -2.33 54.83 9.53
C LEU A 227 -1.98 53.41 9.09
N THR A 228 -0.81 52.92 9.48
CA THR A 228 -0.32 51.61 9.03
C THR A 228 -1.17 50.47 9.59
N ARG A 229 -1.60 50.55 10.85
CA ARG A 229 -2.50 49.56 11.46
C ARG A 229 -3.81 49.43 10.71
N SER A 230 -4.48 50.55 10.47
CA SER A 230 -5.79 50.54 9.83
C SER A 230 -5.71 50.16 8.35
N ALA A 231 -4.65 50.56 7.66
CA ALA A 231 -4.39 50.18 6.27
C ALA A 231 -4.09 48.67 6.13
N LEU A 232 -3.30 48.10 7.05
CA LEU A 232 -3.00 46.66 7.10
C LEU A 232 -4.23 45.82 7.45
N SER A 233 -5.14 46.33 8.29
CA SER A 233 -6.41 45.66 8.58
C SER A 233 -7.30 45.56 7.34
N ASP A 234 -7.45 46.65 6.58
CA ASP A 234 -8.18 46.63 5.30
C ASP A 234 -7.54 45.66 4.31
N PHE A 235 -6.21 45.69 4.21
CA PHE A 235 -5.45 44.75 3.37
C PHE A 235 -5.77 43.30 3.73
N THR A 236 -5.72 42.94 5.02
CA THR A 236 -6.04 41.57 5.42
C THR A 236 -7.49 41.18 5.14
N HIS A 237 -8.43 42.12 5.27
CA HIS A 237 -9.84 41.85 4.95
C HIS A 237 -10.01 41.57 3.45
N HIS A 238 -9.44 42.42 2.58
CA HIS A 238 -9.49 42.22 1.13
C HIS A 238 -8.75 40.96 0.68
N TYR A 239 -7.58 40.69 1.26
CA TYR A 239 -6.77 39.52 0.96
C TYR A 239 -7.52 38.22 1.29
N ARG A 240 -8.10 38.12 2.50
CA ARG A 240 -8.90 36.95 2.92
C ARG A 240 -10.15 36.76 2.07
N ARG A 241 -10.83 37.86 1.70
CA ARG A 241 -12.01 37.82 0.81
C ARG A 241 -11.68 37.30 -0.59
N ARG A 242 -10.52 37.66 -1.14
CA ARG A 242 -10.04 37.12 -2.42
C ARG A 242 -9.72 35.64 -2.30
N GLN A 243 -8.93 35.23 -1.29
CA GLN A 243 -8.63 33.82 -1.08
C GLN A 243 -9.89 32.96 -0.91
N SER A 244 -10.91 33.45 -0.21
CA SER A 244 -12.18 32.72 -0.04
C SER A 244 -12.96 32.54 -1.35
N THR A 245 -12.71 33.39 -2.35
CA THR A 245 -13.41 33.38 -3.64
C THR A 245 -12.62 32.71 -4.76
N GLU A 246 -11.33 32.44 -4.58
CA GLU A 246 -10.48 31.72 -5.55
C GLU A 246 -10.90 30.26 -5.77
N TRP A 247 -11.42 29.60 -4.74
CA TRP A 247 -11.88 28.20 -4.81
C TRP A 247 -13.38 28.06 -5.12
N ALA A 248 -14.11 29.17 -5.18
CA ALA A 248 -15.51 29.14 -5.56
C ALA A 248 -15.58 29.08 -7.11
N PRO A 249 -16.21 28.05 -7.71
CA PRO A 249 -16.43 28.07 -9.14
C PRO A 249 -17.23 29.32 -9.48
N VAL A 250 -16.75 30.10 -10.43
CA VAL A 250 -17.51 31.25 -10.96
C VAL A 250 -18.80 30.68 -11.54
N GLY A 251 -19.90 30.87 -10.82
CA GLY A 251 -21.22 30.44 -11.24
C GLY A 251 -21.67 31.29 -12.42
N VAL A 252 -21.27 30.91 -13.63
CA VAL A 252 -21.88 31.43 -14.85
C VAL A 252 -23.25 30.78 -14.94
N VAL A 253 -24.29 31.50 -14.52
CA VAL A 253 -25.67 31.06 -14.72
C VAL A 253 -25.92 31.06 -16.23
N GLN A 254 -25.76 29.90 -16.86
CA GLN A 254 -26.24 29.68 -18.22
C GLN A 254 -27.71 29.25 -18.17
N PRO A 255 -28.59 29.81 -19.00
CA PRO A 255 -29.97 29.35 -19.10
C PRO A 255 -30.01 27.90 -19.63
N ASP A 256 -30.88 27.06 -19.05
CA ASP A 256 -30.99 25.65 -19.43
C ASP A 256 -31.32 25.50 -20.93
N PRO A 257 -30.66 24.56 -21.65
CA PRO A 257 -31.00 24.30 -23.04
C PRO A 257 -32.40 23.68 -23.15
N PRO A 258 -33.16 23.99 -24.23
CA PRO A 258 -34.53 23.48 -24.39
C PRO A 258 -34.57 21.96 -24.47
N LEU A 259 -35.48 21.35 -23.71
CA LEU A 259 -35.71 19.90 -23.72
C LEU A 259 -36.23 19.46 -25.10
N LEU A 260 -35.44 18.65 -25.82
CA LEU A 260 -35.87 18.01 -27.06
C LEU A 260 -36.90 16.91 -26.74
N LEU A 261 -38.16 17.13 -27.11
CA LEU A 261 -39.29 16.22 -26.86
C LEU A 261 -39.23 14.89 -27.64
N SER A 262 -38.30 14.73 -28.57
CA SER A 262 -38.10 13.50 -29.34
C SER A 262 -36.67 12.98 -29.16
N PRO A 263 -36.47 11.69 -28.87
CA PRO A 263 -35.14 11.09 -28.91
C PRO A 263 -34.56 11.32 -30.30
N ALA A 264 -33.30 11.76 -30.37
CA ALA A 264 -32.63 12.04 -31.63
C ALA A 264 -32.49 10.73 -32.45
N GLU A 265 -33.41 10.50 -33.39
CA GLU A 265 -33.35 9.34 -34.28
C GLU A 265 -32.25 9.56 -35.32
N ILE A 266 -31.10 8.95 -35.08
CA ILE A 266 -29.91 9.07 -35.93
C ILE A 266 -30.18 8.50 -37.33
N TYR A 267 -30.98 7.42 -37.43
CA TYR A 267 -31.21 6.70 -38.68
C TYR A 267 -32.67 6.77 -39.13
N HIS A 268 -32.98 7.71 -40.02
CA HIS A 268 -34.31 7.81 -40.64
C HIS A 268 -34.51 6.70 -41.67
N LYS A 269 -35.71 6.06 -41.69
CA LYS A 269 -36.03 4.88 -42.51
C LYS A 269 -36.00 5.12 -44.02
N HIS A 270 -36.45 6.29 -44.48
CA HIS A 270 -36.66 6.59 -45.90
C HIS A 270 -35.68 7.62 -46.47
N VAL A 271 -34.86 8.25 -45.62
CA VAL A 271 -34.00 9.38 -45.99
C VAL A 271 -32.53 8.97 -45.92
N GLY A 272 -31.75 9.32 -46.94
CA GLY A 272 -30.29 9.16 -46.93
C GLY A 272 -29.62 10.05 -45.87
N LEU A 273 -28.44 9.66 -45.40
CA LEU A 273 -27.64 10.53 -44.54
C LEU A 273 -26.94 11.59 -45.37
N LEU A 274 -26.62 12.72 -44.73
CA LEU A 274 -25.86 13.80 -45.33
C LEU A 274 -24.40 13.36 -45.54
N PRO A 275 -23.73 13.74 -46.64
CA PRO A 275 -22.34 13.36 -46.95
C PRO A 275 -21.27 13.68 -45.90
N ARG A 276 -21.58 14.50 -44.90
CA ARG A 276 -20.68 14.86 -43.77
C ARG A 276 -20.99 14.11 -42.48
N TYR A 277 -21.88 13.13 -42.52
CA TYR A 277 -22.13 12.29 -41.37
C TYR A 277 -20.94 11.35 -41.14
N ASN A 278 -20.22 11.59 -40.03
CA ASN A 278 -19.02 10.84 -39.65
C ASN A 278 -19.33 9.70 -38.66
N GLY A 279 -20.61 9.47 -38.33
CA GLY A 279 -21.01 8.36 -37.47
C GLY A 279 -21.00 7.03 -38.20
N HIS A 280 -21.25 5.95 -37.45
CA HIS A 280 -21.33 4.60 -38.03
C HIS A 280 -22.52 4.50 -39.00
N LEU A 281 -22.36 3.77 -40.12
CA LEU A 281 -23.46 3.34 -40.96
C LEU A 281 -23.40 1.82 -41.19
N PRO A 282 -24.34 1.03 -40.63
CA PRO A 282 -24.32 -0.41 -40.79
C PRO A 282 -24.48 -0.80 -42.26
N GLY A 283 -23.61 -1.70 -42.73
CA GLY A 283 -23.63 -2.19 -44.11
C GLY A 283 -22.94 -1.30 -45.16
N ALA A 284 -22.48 -0.09 -44.81
CA ALA A 284 -21.76 0.80 -45.74
C ALA A 284 -20.54 0.13 -46.37
N LYS A 285 -19.79 -0.64 -45.57
CA LYS A 285 -18.55 -1.30 -46.01
C LYS A 285 -18.73 -2.27 -47.18
N PHE A 286 -19.94 -2.79 -47.39
CA PHE A 286 -20.23 -3.78 -48.42
C PHE A 286 -20.87 -3.17 -49.68
N ARG A 287 -20.96 -1.84 -49.75
CA ARG A 287 -21.64 -1.11 -50.82
C ARG A 287 -20.67 -0.15 -51.50
N TYR A 288 -20.73 -0.12 -52.81
CA TYR A 288 -19.93 0.75 -53.66
C TYR A 288 -20.70 1.04 -54.95
N GLY A 289 -20.38 2.16 -55.59
CA GLY A 289 -20.91 2.50 -56.92
C GLY A 289 -22.14 3.40 -56.95
N ASN A 290 -22.71 3.81 -55.81
CA ASN A 290 -23.77 4.83 -55.78
C ASN A 290 -23.36 6.12 -55.04
N THR A 291 -24.21 7.14 -55.11
CA THR A 291 -24.06 8.36 -54.31
C THR A 291 -24.28 8.07 -52.82
N TYR A 292 -23.56 8.78 -51.94
CA TYR A 292 -23.62 8.61 -50.48
C TYR A 292 -25.05 8.60 -49.90
N GLY A 293 -25.96 9.43 -50.42
CA GLY A 293 -27.36 9.46 -49.99
C GLY A 293 -28.12 8.16 -50.28
N ASN A 294 -27.91 7.57 -51.46
CA ASN A 294 -28.54 6.30 -51.84
C ASN A 294 -27.90 5.12 -51.10
N ASP A 295 -26.57 5.08 -50.98
CA ASP A 295 -25.88 4.02 -50.24
C ASP A 295 -26.22 4.03 -48.75
N SER A 296 -26.37 5.21 -48.14
CA SER A 296 -26.79 5.32 -46.74
C SER A 296 -28.25 4.95 -46.53
N ARG A 297 -29.16 5.28 -47.46
CA ARG A 297 -30.56 4.84 -47.43
C ARG A 297 -30.69 3.32 -47.54
N ASP A 298 -29.90 2.69 -48.41
CA ASP A 298 -30.00 1.24 -48.61
C ASP A 298 -29.18 0.45 -47.59
N GLY A 299 -28.08 0.99 -47.03
CA GLY A 299 -27.41 0.40 -45.87
C GLY A 299 -28.35 0.26 -44.66
N LYS A 300 -29.34 1.14 -44.57
CA LYS A 300 -30.41 1.13 -43.56
C LYS A 300 -31.63 0.28 -43.95
N ARG A 301 -31.58 -0.53 -45.01
CA ARG A 301 -32.73 -1.34 -45.49
C ARG A 301 -33.29 -2.28 -44.41
N TRP A 302 -32.45 -2.76 -43.49
CA TRP A 302 -32.87 -3.57 -42.35
C TRP A 302 -33.85 -2.82 -41.41
N LEU A 303 -33.79 -1.49 -41.31
CA LEU A 303 -34.76 -0.68 -40.53
C LEU A 303 -36.15 -0.62 -41.19
N ARG A 304 -36.24 -0.93 -42.48
CA ARG A 304 -37.49 -0.98 -43.25
C ARG A 304 -38.15 -2.36 -43.21
N GLY A 305 -37.40 -3.42 -42.88
CA GLY A 305 -37.89 -4.80 -42.95
C GLY A 305 -37.95 -5.37 -44.37
N ASP A 306 -37.39 -4.66 -45.37
CA ASP A 306 -37.39 -5.07 -46.77
C ASP A 306 -36.27 -6.10 -47.03
N PHE A 307 -36.48 -7.36 -46.64
CA PHE A 307 -35.59 -8.48 -46.95
C PHE A 307 -35.98 -9.10 -48.30
N THR A 308 -35.57 -8.50 -49.42
CA THR A 308 -35.62 -9.21 -50.71
C THR A 308 -34.25 -9.81 -50.98
N THR A 309 -34.24 -11.09 -51.37
CA THR A 309 -33.07 -11.81 -51.92
C THR A 309 -32.44 -11.05 -53.09
#